data_AF-A0A7S0M8B4-F1
#
_entry.id   AF-A0A7S0M8B4-F1
#
_cell.length_a   1.000
_cell.length_b   1.000
_cell.length_c   1.000
_cell.angle_alpha   90.00
_cell.angle_beta   90.00
_cell.angle_gamma   90.00
#
_symmetry.space_group_name_H-M   'P 1'
#
loop_
_entity.id
_entity.type
_entity.pdbx_description
1 polymer ?
#
loop_
_entity_poly.entity_id
_entity_poly.type
_entity_poly.pdbx_seq_one_letter_code
_entity_poly.pdbx_strand_id
1 'polypeptide(L)'
;ELEDIIKAKGITGVLNGVEDIVKPDNEDLGLDVRYNASTLERKLEIKAAFQEAQGFEVNPATPLFVFMGRLDAQKGVDILFEAVDAVLQGGLDAQFVFMGSG
;
A
#
# COMPACT_ATOMS: atom_id res chain seq x y z
N GLU A 1 -24.27 10.76 -8.37
CA GLU A 1 -25.10 11.38 -7.31
C GLU A 1 -24.33 12.42 -6.48
N LEU A 2 -23.41 12.04 -5.58
CA LEU A 2 -22.68 13.02 -4.75
C LEU A 2 -21.82 13.99 -5.60
N GLU A 3 -21.11 13.47 -6.60
CA GLU A 3 -20.26 14.27 -7.48
C GLU A 3 -21.07 15.31 -8.26
N ASP A 4 -22.27 14.95 -8.72
CA ASP A 4 -23.17 15.84 -9.47
C ASP A 4 -23.69 16.98 -8.59
N ILE A 5 -24.02 16.68 -7.33
CA ILE A 5 -24.47 17.67 -6.34
C ILE A 5 -23.34 18.64 -5.99
N ILE A 6 -22.12 18.14 -5.82
CA ILE A 6 -20.93 18.95 -5.50
C ILE A 6 -20.61 19.89 -6.68
N LYS A 7 -20.61 19.37 -7.91
CA LYS A 7 -20.40 20.18 -9.13
C LYS A 7 -21.49 21.23 -9.31
N ALA A 8 -22.76 20.90 -9.06
CA ALA A 8 -23.88 21.84 -9.15
C ALA A 8 -23.77 23.00 -8.13
N LYS A 9 -23.04 22.80 -7.02
CA LYS A 9 -22.71 23.85 -6.04
C LYS A 9 -21.46 24.66 -6.38
N GLY A 10 -20.85 24.44 -7.56
CA GLY A 10 -19.63 25.13 -8.00
C GLY A 10 -18.36 24.66 -7.27
N ILE A 11 -18.41 23.55 -6.55
CA ILE A 11 -17.26 22.98 -5.86
C ILE A 11 -16.53 22.04 -6.82
N THR A 12 -15.21 22.20 -6.92
CA THR A 12 -14.34 21.32 -7.70
C THR A 12 -13.35 20.61 -6.77
N GLY A 13 -12.99 19.38 -7.11
CA GLY A 13 -11.95 18.64 -6.39
C GLY A 13 -10.56 19.21 -6.69
N VAL A 14 -9.66 19.09 -5.72
CA VAL A 14 -8.24 19.41 -5.90
C VAL A 14 -7.47 18.11 -6.12
N LEU A 15 -6.88 17.96 -7.32
CA LEU A 15 -5.95 16.86 -7.58
C LEU A 15 -4.59 17.23 -7.02
N ASN A 16 -4.17 16.52 -5.97
CA ASN A 16 -2.84 16.69 -5.39
C ASN A 16 -1.78 15.97 -6.23
N GLY A 17 -0.60 16.56 -6.36
CA GLY A 17 0.56 15.95 -6.98
C GLY A 17 1.45 15.20 -5.98
N VAL A 18 2.40 14.45 -6.50
CA VAL A 18 3.49 13.80 -5.75
C VAL A 18 4.80 14.25 -6.42
N GLU A 19 5.88 14.36 -5.64
CA GLU A 19 7.17 14.73 -6.20
C GLU A 19 7.72 13.65 -7.14
N ASP A 20 8.38 14.09 -8.22
CA ASP A 20 8.96 13.19 -9.23
C ASP A 20 10.04 12.25 -8.70
N ILE A 21 10.56 12.53 -7.51
CA ILE A 21 11.55 11.69 -6.83
C ILE A 21 10.94 10.37 -6.33
N VAL A 22 9.61 10.27 -6.18
CA VAL A 22 8.93 9.07 -5.67
C VAL A 22 8.69 8.08 -6.81
N LYS A 23 9.76 7.54 -7.39
CA LYS A 23 9.70 6.57 -8.48
C LYS A 23 10.57 5.34 -8.17
N PRO A 24 10.09 4.11 -8.43
CA PRO A 24 10.86 2.91 -8.07
C PRO A 24 12.16 2.71 -8.86
N ASP A 25 12.40 3.50 -9.90
CA ASP A 25 13.65 3.55 -10.66
C ASP A 25 14.57 4.72 -10.26
N ASN A 26 14.17 5.56 -9.31
CA ASN A 26 14.99 6.67 -8.86
C ASN A 26 16.24 6.17 -8.11
N GLU A 27 17.41 6.60 -8.57
CA GLU A 27 18.70 6.28 -7.96
C GLU A 27 18.84 6.84 -6.54
N ASP A 28 18.31 8.04 -6.31
CA ASP A 28 18.42 8.77 -5.05
C ASP A 28 17.63 8.12 -3.90
N LEU A 29 16.69 7.22 -4.20
CA LEU A 29 15.94 6.49 -3.17
C LEU A 29 16.77 5.39 -2.48
N GLY A 30 17.97 5.08 -2.98
CA GLY A 30 18.84 4.08 -2.36
C GLY A 30 18.28 2.64 -2.37
N LEU A 31 17.32 2.35 -3.26
CA LEU A 31 16.75 1.00 -3.39
C LEU A 31 17.77 0.04 -3.99
N ASP A 32 17.99 -1.11 -3.35
CA ASP A 32 18.87 -2.17 -3.87
C ASP A 32 18.37 -2.71 -5.21
N VAL A 33 17.05 -2.86 -5.34
CA VAL A 33 16.37 -3.28 -6.55
C VAL A 33 15.45 -2.18 -7.02
N ARG A 34 15.65 -1.77 -8.28
CA ARG A 34 14.88 -0.72 -8.96
C ARG A 34 14.03 -1.32 -10.06
N TYR A 35 12.88 -0.74 -10.32
CA TYR A 35 12.01 -1.19 -11.40
C TYR A 35 11.20 -0.05 -12.01
N ASN A 36 10.69 -0.28 -13.21
CA ASN A 36 9.79 0.63 -13.90
C ASN A 36 8.65 -0.16 -14.57
N ALA A 37 7.83 0.52 -15.37
CA ALA A 37 6.68 -0.08 -16.02
C ALA A 37 7.03 -1.28 -16.93
N SER A 38 8.25 -1.36 -17.47
CA SER A 38 8.69 -2.48 -18.32
C SER A 38 9.47 -3.57 -17.58
N THR A 39 9.67 -3.43 -16.26
CA THR A 39 10.47 -4.37 -15.44
C THR A 39 9.76 -4.75 -14.13
N LEU A 40 8.42 -4.79 -14.16
CA LEU A 40 7.58 -5.04 -12.97
C LEU A 40 7.88 -6.37 -12.27
N GLU A 41 8.38 -7.37 -13.00
CA GLU A 41 8.81 -8.66 -12.48
C GLU A 41 9.86 -8.54 -11.38
N ARG A 42 10.70 -7.50 -11.42
CA ARG A 42 11.72 -7.21 -10.38
C ARG A 42 11.10 -6.86 -9.03
N LYS A 43 9.81 -6.48 -8.99
CA LYS A 43 9.08 -6.27 -7.73
C LYS A 43 8.99 -7.55 -6.90
N LEU A 44 9.11 -8.73 -7.52
CA LEU A 44 9.17 -10.01 -6.80
C LEU A 44 10.44 -10.13 -5.95
N GLU A 45 11.57 -9.62 -6.43
CA GLU A 45 12.83 -9.59 -5.66
C GLU A 45 12.69 -8.70 -4.42
N ILE A 46 12.09 -7.50 -4.60
CA ILE A 46 11.80 -6.56 -3.51
C ILE A 46 10.88 -7.22 -2.48
N LYS A 47 9.82 -7.90 -2.95
CA LYS A 47 8.88 -8.58 -2.08
C LYS A 47 9.56 -9.69 -1.27
N ALA A 48 10.39 -10.51 -1.90
CA ALA A 48 11.10 -11.59 -1.21
C ALA A 48 12.04 -11.05 -0.13
N ALA A 49 12.85 -10.04 -0.45
CA ALA A 49 13.75 -9.39 0.50
C ALA A 49 12.99 -8.76 1.68
N PHE A 50 11.84 -8.13 1.40
CA PHE A 50 10.99 -7.56 2.44
C PHE A 50 10.36 -8.63 3.33
N GLN A 51 9.83 -9.72 2.75
CA GLN A 51 9.29 -10.85 3.51
C GLN A 51 10.34 -11.43 4.46
N GLU A 52 11.56 -11.67 3.96
CA GLU A 52 12.69 -12.17 4.76
C GLU A 52 13.03 -11.19 5.90
N ALA A 53 13.16 -9.90 5.61
CA ALA A 53 13.48 -8.87 6.60
C ALA A 53 12.40 -8.73 7.70
N GLN A 54 11.15 -9.05 7.40
CA GLN A 54 10.04 -9.05 8.37
C GLN A 54 9.83 -10.41 9.07
N GLY A 55 10.61 -11.44 8.72
CA GLY A 55 10.48 -12.79 9.28
C GLY A 55 9.24 -13.55 8.77
N PHE A 56 8.67 -13.16 7.65
CA PHE A 56 7.59 -13.89 7.00
C PHE A 56 8.11 -15.08 6.19
N GLU A 57 7.22 -16.02 5.87
CA GLU A 57 7.48 -16.99 4.83
C GLU A 57 7.70 -16.25 3.49
N VAL A 58 8.84 -16.52 2.86
CA VAL A 58 9.17 -15.97 1.55
C VAL A 58 8.41 -16.75 0.50
N ASN A 59 7.26 -16.20 0.10
CA ASN A 59 6.40 -16.79 -0.93
C ASN A 59 5.91 -15.72 -1.91
N PRO A 60 6.32 -15.80 -3.20
CA PRO A 60 5.92 -14.82 -4.20
C PRO A 60 4.42 -14.86 -4.52
N ALA A 61 3.73 -15.98 -4.26
CA ALA A 61 2.29 -16.14 -4.49
C ALA A 61 1.42 -15.57 -3.36
N THR A 62 1.89 -15.59 -2.11
CA THR A 62 1.12 -15.09 -0.94
C THR A 62 0.92 -13.57 -1.03
N PRO A 63 -0.32 -13.03 -1.08
CA PRO A 63 -0.54 -11.60 -1.13
C PRO A 63 0.09 -10.87 0.07
N LEU A 64 0.74 -9.73 -0.18
CA LEU A 64 1.30 -8.87 0.85
C LEU A 64 0.58 -7.52 0.81
N PHE A 65 -0.13 -7.20 1.88
CA PHE A 65 -0.82 -5.94 2.09
C PHE A 65 -0.03 -5.05 3.03
N VAL A 66 0.12 -3.77 2.68
CA VAL A 66 0.86 -2.80 3.50
C VAL A 66 -0.02 -1.58 3.74
N PHE A 67 -0.21 -1.24 5.00
CA PHE A 67 -0.80 0.02 5.44
C PHE A 67 0.31 0.92 6.00
N MET A 68 0.39 2.15 5.51
CA MET A 68 1.26 3.18 6.07
C MET A 68 0.46 4.45 6.35
N GLY A 69 0.43 4.88 7.61
CA GLY A 69 -0.32 6.07 8.00
C GLY A 69 -0.50 6.19 9.51
N ARG A 70 -1.20 7.26 9.93
CA ARG A 70 -1.61 7.40 11.33
C ARG A 70 -2.61 6.33 11.72
N LEU A 71 -2.50 5.80 12.94
CA LEU A 71 -3.42 4.79 13.46
C LEU A 71 -4.61 5.44 14.17
N ASP A 72 -5.40 6.22 13.44
CA ASP A 72 -6.59 6.89 13.97
C ASP A 72 -7.84 6.61 13.13
N ALA A 73 -9.01 6.93 13.69
CA ALA A 73 -10.29 6.69 13.04
C ALA A 73 -10.44 7.45 11.71
N GLN A 74 -9.73 8.58 11.52
CA GLN A 74 -9.75 9.31 10.25
C GLN A 74 -9.09 8.50 9.12
N LYS A 75 -8.15 7.62 9.47
CA LYS A 75 -7.52 6.67 8.55
C LYS A 75 -8.24 5.32 8.45
N GLY A 76 -9.35 5.15 9.17
CA GLY A 76 -10.22 3.96 9.08
C GLY A 76 -9.54 2.68 9.56
N VAL A 77 -8.61 2.78 10.52
CA VAL A 77 -7.87 1.61 11.03
C VAL A 77 -8.75 0.61 11.78
N ASP A 78 -9.84 1.10 12.37
CA ASP A 78 -10.90 0.29 12.97
C ASP A 78 -11.55 -0.65 11.94
N ILE A 79 -11.98 -0.10 10.80
CA ILE A 79 -12.56 -0.86 9.69
C ILE A 79 -11.51 -1.81 9.08
N LEU A 80 -10.27 -1.33 8.93
CA LEU A 80 -9.18 -2.11 8.36
C LEU A 80 -8.89 -3.37 9.19
N PHE A 81 -8.79 -3.26 10.52
CA PHE A 81 -8.49 -4.41 11.38
C PHE A 81 -9.65 -5.40 11.42
N GLU A 82 -10.90 -4.94 11.43
CA GLU A 82 -12.07 -5.83 11.31
C GLU A 82 -12.04 -6.61 9.99
N ALA A 83 -11.73 -5.94 8.88
CA ALA A 83 -11.62 -6.59 7.57
C ALA A 83 -10.48 -7.61 7.53
N VAL A 84 -9.32 -7.30 8.13
CA VAL A 84 -8.16 -8.21 8.19
C VAL A 84 -8.49 -9.46 9.00
N ASP A 85 -9.14 -9.32 10.15
CA ASP A 85 -9.58 -10.45 10.96
C ASP A 85 -10.56 -11.35 10.16
N ALA A 86 -11.55 -10.74 9.50
CA ALA A 86 -12.53 -11.47 8.70
C ALA A 86 -11.90 -12.27 7.55
N VAL A 87 -10.93 -11.72 6.82
CA VAL A 87 -10.29 -12.44 5.70
C VAL A 87 -9.37 -13.55 6.18
N LEU A 88 -8.65 -13.36 7.29
CA LEU A 88 -7.80 -14.39 7.89
C LEU A 88 -8.66 -15.55 8.42
N GLN A 89 -9.77 -15.24 9.10
CA GLN A 89 -10.75 -16.26 9.53
C GLN A 89 -11.42 -16.96 8.35
N GLY A 90 -11.58 -16.27 7.22
CA GLY A 90 -12.05 -16.83 5.96
C GLY A 90 -11.07 -17.78 5.26
N GLY A 91 -9.86 -17.95 5.81
CA GLY A 91 -8.85 -18.87 5.30
C GLY A 91 -7.98 -18.30 4.18
N LEU A 92 -7.98 -16.99 3.97
CA LEU A 92 -7.04 -16.35 3.05
C LEU A 92 -5.62 -16.42 3.63
N ASP A 93 -4.73 -17.14 2.94
CA ASP A 93 -3.29 -17.08 3.22
C ASP A 93 -2.72 -15.77 2.67
N ALA A 94 -2.51 -14.79 3.54
CA ALA A 94 -2.01 -13.47 3.20
C ALA A 94 -1.17 -12.88 4.34
N GLN A 95 -0.28 -11.97 3.97
CA GLN A 95 0.60 -11.24 4.88
C GLN A 95 0.17 -9.78 4.97
N PHE A 96 0.17 -9.23 6.17
CA PHE A 96 -0.24 -7.85 6.43
C PHE A 96 0.85 -7.13 7.24
N VAL A 97 1.21 -5.92 6.79
CA VAL A 97 2.12 -5.03 7.51
C VAL A 97 1.42 -3.71 7.77
N PHE A 98 1.50 -3.25 9.02
CA PHE A 98 0.97 -1.95 9.44
C PHE A 98 2.13 -1.12 10.00
N MET A 99 2.38 0.03 9.38
CA MET A 99 3.37 0.99 9.85
C MET A 99 2.69 2.31 10.17
N GLY A 100 2.75 2.71 11.43
CA GLY A 100 2.04 3.91 11.87
C GLY A 100 2.19 4.17 13.34
N SER A 101 1.96 5.43 13.70
CA SER A 101 1.73 5.88 15.07
C SER A 101 0.63 6.93 15.03
N GLY A 102 -0.09 7.09 16.13
CA GLY A 102 -1.25 7.97 16.14
C GLY A 102 -2.01 7.86 17.43
#